data_AF-A0A0A9DFU0-F1
#
_entry.id   AF-A0A0A9DFU0-F1
#
_cell.length_a   1.000
_cell.length_b   1.000
_cell.length_c   1.000
_cell.angle_alpha   90.00
_cell.angle_beta   90.00
_cell.angle_gamma   90.00
#
_symmetry.space_group_name_H-M   'P 1'
#
loop_
_entity.id
_entity.type
_entity.pdbx_description
1 polymer ?
#
loop_
_entity_poly.entity_id
_entity_poly.type
_entity_poly.pdbx_seq_one_letter_code
_entity_poly.pdbx_strand_id
1 'polypeptide(L)'
;MGDWRSARSMRILAIDSGHVSYTDMDFRFGSRDVIIVPTFALDSRFMQRSSYHHDFTCQATATTDIGTVRTLVFSRYKIESVTVEVYESHSGSLRLVLEQEMERTSATGARGSMFTVPWHWTEFVDKSPDRYWFQIETVDMSGEIYHSELRPFSINGLTAKVSWTWKEFQVMGCQWNQLYYPIMWSTLAFLFSLVLVPQTSLTFFENQFMSKFLSPKMTRRSS
;
A
#
# COMPACT_ATOMS: atom_id res chain seq x y z
N MET A 1 10.46 -2.34 -8.74
CA MET A 1 11.11 -2.20 -7.42
C MET A 1 10.39 -3.12 -6.45
N GLY A 2 11.15 -3.96 -5.73
CA GLY A 2 10.60 -4.99 -4.87
C GLY A 2 9.74 -4.41 -3.74
N ASP A 3 8.56 -4.99 -3.59
CA ASP A 3 7.63 -4.75 -2.50
C ASP A 3 8.27 -5.22 -1.19
N TRP A 4 8.64 -4.26 -0.34
CA TRP A 4 9.63 -4.40 0.74
C TRP A 4 8.97 -4.44 2.13
N ARG A 5 7.72 -4.92 2.22
CA ARG A 5 7.06 -5.18 3.51
C ARG A 5 7.94 -6.07 4.38
N SER A 6 8.18 -5.66 5.63
CA SER A 6 9.18 -6.29 6.52
C SER A 6 8.86 -7.75 6.88
N ALA A 7 7.64 -8.22 6.62
CA ALA A 7 7.10 -9.52 7.04
C ALA A 7 6.65 -10.39 5.87
N ARG A 8 7.39 -10.38 4.76
CA ARG A 8 7.06 -11.20 3.59
C ARG A 8 8.25 -12.03 3.16
N SER A 9 8.13 -13.33 3.35
CA SER A 9 9.13 -14.31 2.94
C SER A 9 8.85 -14.89 1.54
N MET A 10 7.58 -15.01 1.14
CA MET A 10 7.16 -15.49 -0.17
C MET A 10 5.89 -14.76 -0.65
N ARG A 11 5.69 -14.62 -1.96
CA ARG A 11 4.40 -14.25 -2.56
C ARG A 11 4.01 -15.26 -3.60
N ILE A 12 2.73 -15.57 -3.59
CA ILE A 12 2.08 -16.32 -4.66
C ILE A 12 1.32 -15.31 -5.51
N LEU A 13 1.55 -15.36 -6.81
CA LEU A 13 0.84 -14.57 -7.81
C LEU A 13 -0.14 -15.48 -8.54
N ALA A 14 -1.38 -15.03 -8.70
CA ALA A 14 -2.35 -15.66 -9.58
C ALA A 14 -2.68 -14.68 -10.70
N ILE A 15 -2.46 -15.12 -11.94
CA ILE A 15 -2.65 -14.35 -13.16
C ILE A 15 -3.79 -15.00 -13.94
N ASP A 16 -4.83 -14.23 -14.22
CA ASP A 16 -5.98 -14.66 -14.98
C ASP A 16 -6.44 -13.53 -15.92
N SER A 17 -6.41 -13.79 -17.22
CA SER A 17 -6.93 -12.88 -18.25
C SER A 17 -6.39 -11.44 -18.16
N GLY A 18 -5.12 -11.28 -17.74
CA GLY A 18 -4.46 -9.99 -17.55
C GLY A 18 -4.71 -9.35 -16.18
N HIS A 19 -5.62 -9.89 -15.38
CA HIS A 19 -5.73 -9.58 -13.97
C HIS A 19 -4.68 -10.34 -13.18
N VAL A 20 -3.94 -9.64 -12.34
CA VAL A 20 -3.01 -10.26 -11.40
C VAL A 20 -3.60 -10.07 -10.01
N SER A 21 -3.44 -11.07 -9.16
CA SER A 21 -3.79 -11.07 -7.75
C SER A 21 -2.65 -11.73 -6.97
N TYR A 22 -2.58 -11.50 -5.66
CA TYR A 22 -1.49 -12.02 -4.86
C TYR A 22 -1.90 -12.35 -3.43
N THR A 23 -1.14 -13.26 -2.82
CA THR A 23 -1.13 -13.52 -1.38
C THR A 23 0.31 -13.53 -0.89
N ASP A 24 0.55 -12.84 0.21
CA ASP A 24 1.84 -12.80 0.89
C ASP A 24 1.92 -13.83 2.01
N MET A 25 3.11 -14.39 2.19
CA MET A 25 3.41 -15.36 3.24
C MET A 25 4.58 -14.91 4.08
N ASP A 26 4.44 -15.08 5.38
CA ASP A 26 5.51 -14.94 6.35
C ASP A 26 5.87 -16.30 6.95
N PHE A 27 7.13 -16.70 6.85
CA PHE A 27 7.62 -17.96 7.43
C PHE A 27 8.11 -17.81 8.87
N ARG A 28 8.01 -16.62 9.49
CA ARG A 28 8.36 -16.42 10.91
C ARG A 28 7.68 -17.41 11.86
N PHE A 29 6.49 -17.90 11.48
CA PHE A 29 5.70 -18.84 12.28
C PHE A 29 5.70 -20.28 11.71
N GLY A 30 6.61 -20.60 10.78
CA GLY A 30 6.71 -21.93 10.16
C GLY A 30 5.93 -22.08 8.86
N SER A 31 5.83 -23.32 8.36
CA SER A 31 5.05 -23.63 7.13
C SER A 31 3.56 -23.62 7.43
N ARG A 32 2.77 -22.89 6.64
CA ARG A 32 1.30 -22.96 6.72
C ARG A 32 0.80 -24.25 6.09
N ASP A 33 -0.15 -24.90 6.75
CA ASP A 33 -0.82 -26.10 6.22
C ASP A 33 -1.87 -25.77 5.14
N VAL A 34 -2.41 -24.55 5.20
CA VAL A 34 -3.38 -24.00 4.25
C VAL A 34 -2.89 -22.68 3.66
N ILE A 35 -3.03 -22.56 2.34
CA ILE A 35 -2.66 -21.42 1.54
C ILE A 35 -3.92 -20.96 0.78
N ILE A 36 -4.33 -19.72 1.05
CA ILE A 36 -5.53 -19.13 0.46
C ILE A 36 -5.10 -17.99 -0.48
N VAL A 37 -5.43 -18.11 -1.76
CA VAL A 37 -5.10 -17.14 -2.80
C VAL A 37 -6.40 -16.67 -3.44
N PRO A 38 -7.01 -15.58 -2.93
CA PRO A 38 -8.21 -15.04 -3.54
C PRO A 38 -7.84 -14.36 -4.86
N THR A 39 -8.46 -14.78 -5.95
CA THR A 39 -8.17 -14.32 -7.33
C THR A 39 -9.12 -13.21 -7.77
N PHE A 40 -10.35 -13.20 -7.28
CA PHE A 40 -11.31 -12.11 -7.46
C PHE A 40 -12.23 -12.00 -6.23
N ALA A 41 -12.60 -10.81 -5.75
CA ALA A 41 -12.28 -9.46 -6.24
C ALA A 41 -10.80 -9.06 -6.04
N LEU A 42 -10.30 -8.14 -6.85
CA LEU A 42 -8.90 -7.71 -6.81
C LEU A 42 -8.61 -6.75 -5.65
N ASP A 43 -7.43 -6.86 -5.05
CA ASP A 43 -6.95 -5.93 -4.00
C ASP A 43 -6.83 -4.51 -4.60
N SER A 44 -7.54 -3.55 -4.00
CA SER A 44 -7.55 -2.16 -4.48
C SER A 44 -6.29 -1.37 -4.10
N ARG A 45 -5.39 -1.88 -3.23
CA ARG A 45 -4.22 -1.12 -2.73
C ARG A 45 -2.99 -1.17 -3.62
N PHE A 46 -2.64 -2.32 -4.20
CA PHE A 46 -1.25 -2.57 -4.63
C PHE A 46 -1.09 -3.21 -6.01
N MET A 47 -2.04 -3.01 -6.91
CA MET A 47 -1.94 -3.58 -8.24
C MET A 47 -1.82 -2.48 -9.28
N GLN A 48 -0.64 -2.44 -9.91
CA GLN A 48 -0.40 -1.72 -11.15
C GLN A 48 -1.35 -2.31 -12.20
N ARG A 49 -2.57 -1.78 -12.24
CA ARG A 49 -3.45 -1.89 -13.40
C ARG A 49 -2.65 -1.30 -14.54
N SER A 50 -2.61 -1.96 -15.70
CA SER A 50 -2.01 -1.41 -16.91
C SER A 50 -2.38 0.06 -17.00
N SER A 51 -1.38 0.93 -16.88
CA SER A 51 -1.56 2.36 -17.00
C SER A 51 -2.22 2.61 -18.35
N TYR A 52 -3.35 3.31 -18.34
CA TYR A 52 -4.23 3.62 -19.46
C TYR A 52 -5.29 2.57 -19.84
N HIS A 53 -6.54 3.03 -19.74
CA HIS A 53 -7.74 2.44 -20.37
C HIS A 53 -7.67 2.38 -21.90
N HIS A 54 -6.59 2.87 -22.53
CA HIS A 54 -6.46 3.02 -23.99
C HIS A 54 -5.41 2.12 -24.65
N ASP A 55 -4.50 1.49 -23.90
CA ASP A 55 -3.41 0.72 -24.52
C ASP A 55 -3.62 -0.81 -24.54
N PHE A 56 -4.70 -1.29 -23.92
CA PHE A 56 -5.16 -2.67 -24.10
C PHE A 56 -6.58 -2.67 -24.65
N THR A 57 -6.70 -2.72 -25.97
CA THR A 57 -7.87 -3.25 -26.68
C THR A 57 -7.98 -4.76 -26.42
N CYS A 58 -8.14 -5.16 -25.16
CA CYS A 58 -8.72 -6.45 -24.85
C CYS A 58 -10.20 -6.37 -25.24
N GLN A 59 -10.53 -7.03 -26.35
CA GLN A 59 -11.90 -7.29 -26.77
C GLN A 59 -12.75 -7.69 -25.56
N ALA A 60 -13.85 -6.97 -25.37
CA ALA A 60 -14.98 -7.29 -24.50
C ALA A 60 -14.59 -8.04 -23.21
N THR A 61 -14.35 -7.28 -22.13
CA THR A 61 -14.41 -7.82 -20.76
C THR A 61 -15.64 -8.69 -20.63
N ALA A 62 -15.47 -10.01 -20.58
CA ALA A 62 -16.56 -10.92 -20.34
C ALA A 62 -17.10 -10.55 -18.95
N THR A 63 -18.31 -10.01 -18.93
CA THR A 63 -19.04 -9.58 -17.72
C THR A 63 -19.24 -10.72 -16.71
N THR A 64 -18.90 -11.96 -17.09
CA THR A 64 -18.89 -13.17 -16.27
C THR A 64 -17.90 -13.11 -15.11
N ASP A 65 -16.77 -12.40 -15.24
CA ASP A 65 -15.71 -12.42 -14.20
C ASP A 65 -16.05 -11.57 -12.97
N ILE A 66 -16.86 -10.53 -13.14
CA ILE A 66 -17.25 -9.62 -12.04
C ILE A 66 -18.34 -10.25 -11.17
N GLY A 67 -19.18 -11.10 -11.78
CA GLY A 67 -20.31 -11.74 -11.12
C GLY A 67 -19.95 -12.90 -10.20
N THR A 68 -18.68 -13.31 -10.15
CA THR A 68 -18.25 -14.45 -9.32
C THR A 68 -17.01 -14.10 -8.50
N VAL A 69 -17.07 -14.34 -7.19
CA VAL A 69 -15.89 -14.32 -6.31
C VAL A 69 -15.15 -15.64 -6.50
N ARG A 70 -13.82 -15.58 -6.57
CA ARG A 70 -12.98 -16.72 -6.95
C ARG A 70 -11.76 -16.79 -6.05
N THR A 71 -11.47 -18.00 -5.57
CA THR A 71 -10.34 -18.26 -4.67
C THR A 71 -9.71 -19.61 -4.98
N LEU A 72 -8.38 -19.67 -4.91
CA LEU A 72 -7.61 -20.91 -4.92
C LEU A 72 -7.22 -21.26 -3.48
N VAL A 73 -7.56 -22.47 -3.06
CA VAL A 73 -7.14 -23.01 -1.76
C VAL A 73 -6.23 -24.21 -1.99
N PHE A 74 -5.02 -24.13 -1.45
CA PHE A 74 -4.07 -25.24 -1.39
C PHE A 74 -3.94 -25.67 0.06
N SER A 75 -4.24 -26.92 0.35
CA SER A 75 -4.19 -27.45 1.71
C SER A 75 -3.53 -28.82 1.72
N ARG A 76 -2.86 -29.15 2.83
CA ARG A 76 -2.41 -30.52 3.13
C ARG A 76 -3.58 -31.43 3.51
N TYR A 77 -4.64 -30.85 4.08
CA TYR A 77 -5.84 -31.54 4.51
C TYR A 77 -6.97 -31.33 3.52
N LYS A 78 -8.00 -32.19 3.56
CA LYS A 78 -9.22 -31.93 2.81
C LYS A 78 -9.96 -30.77 3.48
N ILE A 79 -10.42 -29.84 2.65
CA ILE A 79 -11.22 -28.69 3.07
C ILE A 79 -12.69 -29.12 3.16
N GLU A 80 -13.34 -28.77 4.26
CA GLU A 80 -14.77 -29.01 4.49
C GLU A 80 -15.61 -27.91 3.86
N SER A 81 -15.33 -26.65 4.24
CA SER A 81 -16.04 -25.48 3.73
C SER A 81 -15.08 -24.31 3.44
N VAL A 82 -15.53 -23.43 2.56
CA VAL A 82 -14.85 -22.18 2.22
C VAL A 82 -15.90 -21.08 2.19
N THR A 83 -15.70 -20.02 2.93
CA THR A 83 -16.66 -18.93 3.08
C THR A 83 -16.02 -17.62 2.64
N VAL A 84 -16.73 -16.84 1.83
CA VAL A 84 -16.38 -15.44 1.59
C VAL A 84 -17.09 -14.55 2.60
N GLU A 85 -16.31 -13.69 3.23
CA GLU A 85 -16.80 -12.66 4.14
C GLU A 85 -16.51 -11.28 3.55
N VAL A 86 -17.51 -10.41 3.49
CA VAL A 86 -17.36 -9.01 3.09
C VAL A 86 -17.68 -8.11 4.26
N TYR A 87 -16.80 -7.15 4.49
CA TYR A 87 -16.88 -6.18 5.56
C TYR A 87 -17.01 -4.76 5.00
N GLU A 88 -17.80 -3.93 5.67
CA GLU A 88 -17.94 -2.50 5.40
C GLU A 88 -17.16 -1.70 6.45
N SER A 89 -16.40 -0.69 6.01
CA SER A 89 -15.53 0.15 6.86
C SER A 89 -16.06 1.56 7.16
N HIS A 90 -17.25 1.93 6.64
CA HIS A 90 -17.76 3.32 6.66
C HIS A 90 -17.88 3.91 8.07
N SER A 91 -18.16 3.11 9.10
CA SER A 91 -18.29 3.55 10.50
C SER A 91 -16.96 3.63 11.27
N GLY A 92 -15.81 3.43 10.61
CA GLY A 92 -14.51 3.30 11.29
C GLY A 92 -14.31 1.94 11.98
N SER A 93 -15.29 1.04 11.87
CA SER A 93 -15.23 -0.36 12.29
C SER A 93 -15.58 -1.25 11.11
N LEU A 94 -15.00 -2.45 11.05
CA LEU A 94 -15.32 -3.46 10.05
C LEU A 94 -16.60 -4.18 10.48
N ARG A 95 -17.69 -4.00 9.73
CA ARG A 95 -18.95 -4.70 9.95
C ARG A 95 -19.18 -5.71 8.85
N LEU A 96 -19.42 -6.97 9.20
CA LEU A 96 -19.78 -8.02 8.24
C LEU A 96 -21.10 -7.65 7.56
N VAL A 97 -21.10 -7.63 6.22
CA VAL A 97 -22.25 -7.30 5.38
C VAL A 97 -22.63 -8.44 4.43
N LEU A 98 -21.71 -9.37 4.15
CA LEU A 98 -21.97 -10.55 3.35
C LEU A 98 -21.17 -11.72 3.92
N GLU A 99 -21.83 -12.85 4.03
CA GLU A 99 -21.21 -14.13 4.35
C GLU A 99 -21.85 -15.18 3.43
N GLN A 100 -21.06 -15.84 2.60
CA GLN A 100 -21.54 -16.86 1.67
C GLN A 100 -20.56 -18.01 1.53
N GLU A 101 -21.07 -19.22 1.55
CA GLU A 101 -20.29 -20.43 1.28
C GLU A 101 -19.96 -20.53 -0.23
N MET A 102 -18.73 -20.93 -0.53
CA MET A 102 -18.21 -21.06 -1.88
C MET A 102 -18.25 -22.51 -2.34
N GLU A 103 -18.65 -22.71 -3.59
CA GLU A 103 -18.68 -24.03 -4.20
C GLU A 103 -17.35 -24.37 -4.86
N ARG A 104 -16.91 -25.62 -4.67
CA ARG A 104 -15.71 -26.14 -5.33
C ARG A 104 -15.96 -26.33 -6.82
N THR A 105 -15.15 -25.69 -7.67
CA THR A 105 -15.18 -25.91 -9.12
C THR A 105 -14.64 -27.31 -9.43
N SER A 106 -15.38 -28.07 -10.23
CA SER A 106 -15.21 -29.51 -10.49
C SER A 106 -13.99 -29.88 -11.34
N ALA A 107 -12.78 -29.59 -10.85
CA ALA A 107 -11.54 -30.09 -11.44
C ALA A 107 -11.02 -31.30 -10.64
N THR A 108 -11.29 -32.50 -11.17
CA THR A 108 -10.69 -33.75 -10.68
C THR A 108 -9.19 -33.76 -11.01
N GLY A 109 -8.33 -33.76 -9.97
CA GLY A 109 -6.90 -34.07 -10.11
C GLY A 109 -5.89 -32.98 -9.74
N ALA A 110 -6.30 -31.75 -9.46
CA ALA A 110 -5.40 -30.72 -8.94
C ALA A 110 -5.30 -30.77 -7.40
N ARG A 111 -4.08 -30.64 -6.86
CA ARG A 111 -3.84 -30.52 -5.39
C ARG A 111 -4.43 -29.23 -4.81
N GLY A 112 -4.56 -28.19 -5.63
CA GLY A 112 -5.29 -26.97 -5.30
C GLY A 112 -6.71 -27.04 -5.83
N SER A 113 -7.66 -26.53 -5.06
CA SER A 113 -9.07 -26.45 -5.46
C SER A 113 -9.48 -25.01 -5.65
N MET A 114 -10.15 -24.76 -6.78
CA MET A 114 -10.79 -23.47 -7.01
C MET A 114 -12.17 -23.49 -6.36
N PHE A 115 -12.49 -22.41 -5.68
CA PHE A 115 -13.78 -22.17 -5.06
C PHE A 115 -14.37 -20.91 -5.66
N THR A 116 -15.66 -20.95 -5.96
CA THR A 116 -16.37 -19.87 -6.62
C THR A 116 -17.75 -19.67 -6.01
N VAL A 117 -18.18 -18.42 -5.90
CA VAL A 117 -19.55 -18.10 -5.47
C VAL A 117 -20.10 -16.94 -6.29
N PRO A 118 -21.34 -17.03 -6.79
CA PRO A 118 -22.00 -15.92 -7.44
C PRO A 118 -22.38 -14.81 -6.46
N TRP A 119 -22.27 -13.60 -6.98
CA TRP A 119 -22.35 -12.31 -6.34
C TRP A 119 -23.34 -11.24 -6.79
N HIS A 120 -24.01 -10.51 -5.90
CA HIS A 120 -24.62 -9.22 -6.28
C HIS A 120 -23.60 -8.08 -6.24
N TRP A 121 -22.64 -8.08 -7.17
CA TRP A 121 -21.52 -7.12 -7.21
C TRP A 121 -21.95 -5.65 -7.25
N THR A 122 -23.14 -5.36 -7.76
CA THR A 122 -23.70 -4.00 -7.86
C THR A 122 -23.87 -3.33 -6.50
N GLU A 123 -24.03 -4.10 -5.43
CA GLU A 123 -24.15 -3.60 -4.06
C GLU A 123 -22.81 -3.08 -3.50
N PHE A 124 -21.70 -3.53 -4.07
CA PHE A 124 -20.34 -3.20 -3.66
C PHE A 124 -19.69 -2.12 -4.54
N VAL A 125 -20.48 -1.45 -5.37
CA VAL A 125 -20.07 -0.31 -6.20
C VAL A 125 -20.04 0.95 -5.35
N ASP A 126 -18.85 1.50 -5.10
CA ASP A 126 -18.67 2.71 -4.31
C ASP A 126 -17.59 3.65 -4.88
N LYS A 127 -17.63 4.92 -4.47
CA LYS A 127 -16.62 5.94 -4.82
C LYS A 127 -15.35 5.79 -3.99
N SER A 128 -15.43 5.23 -2.78
CA SER A 128 -14.30 4.94 -1.93
C SER A 128 -13.77 3.53 -2.23
N PRO A 129 -12.52 3.39 -2.72
CA PRO A 129 -11.89 2.10 -3.06
C PRO A 129 -11.58 1.19 -1.86
N ASP A 130 -11.76 1.69 -0.65
CA ASP A 130 -11.43 1.08 0.64
C ASP A 130 -12.66 0.99 1.58
N ARG A 131 -13.87 1.21 1.05
CA ARG A 131 -15.13 1.03 1.79
C ARG A 131 -15.39 -0.44 2.09
N TYR A 132 -15.21 -1.30 1.10
CA TYR A 132 -15.48 -2.72 1.23
C TYR A 132 -14.17 -3.51 1.29
N TRP A 133 -14.15 -4.45 2.23
CA TRP A 133 -13.05 -5.36 2.49
C TRP A 133 -13.58 -6.77 2.40
N PHE A 134 -12.73 -7.70 1.99
CA PHE A 134 -13.13 -9.09 2.03
C PHE A 134 -12.02 -9.97 2.55
N GLN A 135 -12.45 -11.08 3.12
CA GLN A 135 -11.63 -12.13 3.67
C GLN A 135 -12.23 -13.47 3.25
N ILE A 136 -11.37 -14.46 3.06
CA ILE A 136 -11.81 -15.83 2.84
C ILE A 136 -11.49 -16.61 4.10
N GLU A 137 -12.49 -17.29 4.61
CA GLU A 137 -12.37 -18.28 5.66
C GLU A 137 -12.39 -19.67 5.03
N THR A 138 -11.55 -20.57 5.52
CA THR A 138 -11.56 -21.98 5.14
C THR A 138 -11.52 -22.85 6.37
N VAL A 139 -12.38 -23.86 6.41
CA VAL A 139 -12.44 -24.84 7.49
C VAL A 139 -11.94 -26.19 6.95
N ASP A 140 -10.99 -26.79 7.64
CA ASP A 140 -10.51 -28.12 7.29
C ASP A 140 -11.34 -29.25 7.93
N MET A 141 -11.08 -30.50 7.54
CA MET A 141 -11.78 -31.66 8.14
C MET A 141 -11.55 -31.84 9.65
N SER A 142 -10.53 -31.21 10.25
CA SER A 142 -10.33 -31.22 11.70
C SER A 142 -11.18 -30.17 12.42
N GLY A 143 -11.82 -29.27 11.67
CA GLY A 143 -12.54 -28.10 12.21
C GLY A 143 -11.62 -26.91 12.50
N GLU A 144 -10.36 -26.93 12.06
CA GLU A 144 -9.47 -25.78 12.19
C GLU A 144 -9.80 -24.72 11.15
N ILE A 145 -9.82 -23.47 11.60
CA ILE A 145 -10.22 -22.31 10.79
C ILE A 145 -8.97 -21.55 10.34
N TYR A 146 -8.90 -21.27 9.05
CA TYR A 146 -7.83 -20.48 8.44
C TYR A 146 -8.41 -19.31 7.68
N HIS A 147 -7.79 -18.13 7.86
CA HIS A 147 -8.21 -16.93 7.16
C HIS A 147 -7.15 -16.40 6.19
N SER A 148 -7.62 -15.81 5.09
CA SER A 148 -6.78 -15.00 4.21
C SER A 148 -6.42 -13.65 4.86
N GLU A 149 -5.47 -12.92 4.27
CA GLU A 149 -5.29 -11.50 4.61
C GLU A 149 -6.59 -10.75 4.30
N LEU A 150 -7.03 -9.93 5.25
CA LEU A 150 -8.13 -9.00 5.04
C LEU A 150 -7.67 -7.89 4.07
N ARG A 151 -8.39 -7.75 2.95
CA ARG A 151 -7.99 -6.82 1.88
C ARG A 151 -9.16 -5.99 1.35
N PRO A 152 -8.94 -4.71 1.03
CA PRO A 152 -9.97 -3.89 0.42
C PRO A 152 -10.09 -4.23 -1.06
N PHE A 153 -11.28 -4.03 -1.61
CA PHE A 153 -11.52 -4.21 -3.04
C PHE A 153 -12.41 -3.09 -3.59
N SER A 154 -12.30 -2.88 -4.90
CA SER A 154 -13.16 -1.95 -5.61
C SER A 154 -13.60 -2.55 -6.94
N ILE A 155 -14.92 -2.72 -7.11
CA ILE A 155 -15.51 -3.21 -8.36
C ILE A 155 -15.29 -2.21 -9.50
N ASN A 156 -15.40 -0.91 -9.19
CA ASN A 156 -15.17 0.20 -10.14
C ASN A 156 -13.71 0.34 -10.58
N GLY A 157 -12.83 -0.43 -9.96
CA GLY A 157 -11.44 -0.42 -10.28
C GLY A 157 -10.65 0.76 -9.72
N LEU A 158 -11.23 1.46 -8.75
CA LEU A 158 -10.56 2.55 -8.05
C LEU A 158 -9.44 1.98 -7.17
N THR A 159 -8.36 2.75 -7.04
CA THR A 159 -7.18 2.35 -6.25
C THR A 159 -7.23 3.03 -4.90
N ALA A 160 -7.15 2.24 -3.82
CA ALA A 160 -7.11 2.75 -2.47
C ALA A 160 -5.82 3.54 -2.24
N LYS A 161 -5.96 4.71 -1.62
CA LYS A 161 -4.80 5.50 -1.22
C LYS A 161 -4.10 4.74 -0.11
N VAL A 162 -2.91 4.24 -0.40
CA VAL A 162 -2.05 3.65 0.62
C VAL A 162 -1.61 4.79 1.55
N SER A 163 -1.84 4.64 2.86
CA SER A 163 -1.23 5.51 3.86
C SER A 163 0.23 5.08 4.05
N TRP A 164 1.16 5.95 3.69
CA TRP A 164 2.58 5.61 3.72
C TRP A 164 3.17 5.96 5.07
N THR A 165 3.87 5.01 5.68
CA THR A 165 4.76 5.32 6.80
C THR A 165 5.91 6.19 6.30
N TRP A 166 6.57 6.91 7.23
CA TRP A 166 7.69 7.78 6.86
C TRP A 166 8.83 7.02 6.17
N LYS A 167 9.15 5.80 6.64
CA LYS A 167 10.10 4.91 5.99
C LYS A 167 9.63 4.55 4.58
N GLU A 168 8.33 4.33 4.41
CA GLU A 168 7.78 3.99 3.10
C GLU A 168 7.86 5.12 2.10
N PHE A 169 7.59 6.33 2.56
CA PHE A 169 7.77 7.53 1.78
C PHE A 169 9.22 7.80 1.40
N GLN A 170 10.16 7.62 2.33
CA GLN A 170 11.58 7.79 2.04
C GLN A 170 12.06 6.84 0.94
N VAL A 171 11.61 5.59 0.92
CA VAL A 171 12.09 4.60 -0.06
C VAL A 171 11.35 4.70 -1.40
N MET A 172 10.02 4.88 -1.38
CA MET A 172 9.17 4.76 -2.57
C MET A 172 8.76 6.12 -3.16
N GLY A 173 8.73 7.17 -2.35
CA GLY A 173 8.11 8.46 -2.72
C GLY A 173 9.13 9.53 -3.00
N CYS A 174 10.28 9.43 -2.34
CA CYS A 174 11.40 10.28 -2.60
C CYS A 174 12.12 9.83 -3.88
N GLN A 175 12.09 10.67 -4.91
CA GLN A 175 12.96 10.49 -6.07
C GLN A 175 14.35 11.02 -5.72
N TRP A 176 15.14 10.21 -5.02
CA TRP A 176 16.48 10.60 -4.52
C TRP A 176 17.38 11.22 -5.59
N ASN A 177 17.28 10.74 -6.83
CA ASN A 177 18.02 11.31 -7.95
C ASN A 177 17.66 12.79 -8.21
N GLN A 178 16.37 13.15 -8.14
CA GLN A 178 15.92 14.53 -8.34
C GLN A 178 16.20 15.41 -7.11
N LEU A 179 16.19 14.83 -5.90
CA LEU A 179 16.48 15.57 -4.67
C LEU A 179 17.98 15.76 -4.40
N TYR A 180 18.85 15.01 -5.08
CA TYR A 180 20.29 15.08 -4.84
C TYR A 180 20.86 16.50 -4.97
N TYR A 181 20.64 17.16 -6.11
CA TYR A 181 21.16 18.51 -6.35
C TYR A 181 20.56 19.57 -5.42
N PRO A 182 19.23 19.64 -5.21
CA PRO A 182 18.64 20.54 -4.22
C PRO A 182 19.22 20.37 -2.81
N ILE A 183 19.38 19.12 -2.34
CA ILE A 183 19.94 18.83 -1.02
C ILE A 183 21.41 19.27 -0.95
N MET A 184 22.21 18.95 -1.98
CA MET A 184 23.62 19.34 -2.04
C MET A 184 23.80 20.86 -2.00
N TRP A 185 23.05 21.61 -2.82
CA TRP A 185 23.16 23.08 -2.83
C TRP A 185 22.65 23.72 -1.54
N SER A 186 21.56 23.18 -0.98
CA SER A 186 21.03 23.65 0.30
C SER A 186 22.03 23.42 1.45
N THR A 187 22.67 22.25 1.50
CA THR A 187 23.68 21.94 2.51
C THR A 187 24.94 22.79 2.35
N LEU A 188 25.42 23.00 1.13
CA LEU A 188 26.54 23.91 0.86
C LEU A 188 26.22 25.35 1.27
N ALA A 189 25.04 25.87 0.90
CA ALA A 189 24.61 27.21 1.27
C ALA A 189 24.49 27.36 2.80
N PHE A 190 23.96 26.35 3.48
CA PHE A 190 23.86 26.31 4.94
C PHE A 190 25.24 26.34 5.61
N LEU A 191 26.18 25.48 5.18
CA LEU A 191 27.55 25.47 5.71
C LEU A 191 28.25 26.81 5.46
N PHE A 192 28.06 27.41 4.29
CA PHE A 192 28.63 28.72 3.96
C PHE A 192 28.05 29.82 4.86
N SER A 193 26.74 29.78 5.13
CA SER A 193 26.09 30.72 6.05
C SER A 193 26.64 30.59 7.48
N LEU A 194 26.92 29.36 7.95
CA LEU A 194 27.50 29.13 9.28
C LEU A 194 28.91 29.72 9.42
N VAL A 195 29.65 29.90 8.33
CA VAL A 195 30.98 30.53 8.37
C VAL A 195 30.86 32.05 8.19
N LEU A 196 30.09 32.50 7.20
CA LEU A 196 30.02 33.92 6.87
C LEU A 196 29.25 34.74 7.90
N VAL A 197 28.14 34.23 8.45
CA VAL A 197 27.34 34.96 9.44
C VAL A 197 28.15 35.32 10.69
N PRO A 198 28.89 34.41 11.35
CA PRO A 198 29.72 34.77 12.50
C PRO A 198 30.89 35.69 12.12
N GLN A 199 31.55 35.49 10.97
CA GLN A 199 32.67 36.37 10.58
C GLN A 199 32.22 37.80 10.27
N THR A 200 31.12 37.95 9.54
CA THR A 200 30.57 39.28 9.19
C THR A 200 29.96 39.96 10.41
N SER A 201 29.33 39.22 11.31
CA SER A 201 28.84 39.79 12.58
C SER A 201 29.99 40.21 13.49
N LEU A 202 31.05 39.40 13.64
CA LEU A 202 32.23 39.75 14.43
C LEU A 202 32.91 41.02 13.90
N THR A 203 33.20 41.08 12.60
CA THR A 203 33.79 42.28 11.98
C THR A 203 32.87 43.50 12.08
N PHE A 204 31.56 43.33 11.95
CA PHE A 204 30.60 44.42 12.16
C PHE A 204 30.59 44.90 13.62
N PHE A 205 30.61 43.99 14.60
CA PHE A 205 30.71 44.35 16.02
C PHE A 205 32.03 45.06 16.32
N GLU A 206 33.17 44.57 15.84
CA GLU A 206 34.48 45.22 15.98
C GLU A 206 34.49 46.63 15.38
N ASN A 207 33.96 46.79 14.16
CA ASN A 207 33.86 48.09 13.51
C ASN A 207 32.90 49.06 14.25
N GLN A 208 31.80 48.55 14.82
CA GLN A 208 30.93 49.36 15.68
C GLN A 208 31.61 49.76 17.01
N PHE A 209 32.36 48.85 17.63
CA PHE A 209 33.11 49.14 18.85
C PHE A 209 34.22 50.17 18.59
N MET A 210 35.00 50.00 17.52
CA MET A 210 36.05 50.94 17.12
C MET A 210 35.51 52.31 16.72
N SER A 211 34.39 52.37 15.98
CA SER A 211 33.78 53.66 15.62
C SER A 211 33.20 54.42 16.82
N LYS A 212 32.63 53.71 17.82
CA LYS A 212 32.23 54.31 19.10
C LYS A 212 33.41 54.81 19.93
N PHE A 213 34.57 54.17 19.84
CA PHE A 213 35.79 54.58 20.55
C PHE A 213 36.50 55.76 19.86
N LEU A 214 36.44 55.83 18.52
CA LEU A 214 37.05 56.88 17.72
C LEU A 214 36.18 58.13 17.55
N SER A 215 34.91 58.13 17.94
CA SER A 215 34.12 59.37 17.99
C SER A 215 34.62 60.23 19.15
N PRO A 216 35.34 61.34 18.92
CA PRO A 216 35.66 62.24 20.02
C PRO A 216 34.34 62.91 20.42
N LYS A 217 34.04 62.94 21.72
CA LYS A 217 33.04 63.88 22.24
C LYS A 217 33.48 65.29 21.85
N MET A 218 32.95 65.79 20.74
CA MET A 218 33.12 67.19 20.35
C MET A 218 32.19 68.02 21.25
N THR A 219 32.58 68.16 22.53
CA THR A 219 32.05 69.20 23.41
C THR A 219 32.56 70.54 22.89
N ARG A 220 31.83 71.12 21.94
CA ARG A 220 32.01 72.49 21.49
C ARG A 220 31.56 73.42 22.62
N ARG A 221 32.52 73.90 23.42
CA ARG A 221 32.39 75.08 24.27
C ARG A 221 32.95 76.27 23.48
N SER A 222 32.10 77.25 23.18
CA SER A 222 32.45 78.65 22.87
C SER A 222 31.14 79.43 23.08
N SER A 223 30.96 80.06 24.24
CA SER A 223 31.34 81.45 24.58
C SER A 223 30.63 82.50 23.74
#